data_AF-A0A4Q0VG23-F1
#
_entry.id   AF-A0A4Q0VG23-F1
#
_cell.length_a   1.000
_cell.length_b   1.000
_cell.length_c   1.000
_cell.angle_alpha   90.00
_cell.angle_beta   90.00
_cell.angle_gamma   90.00
#
_symmetry.space_group_name_H-M   'P 1'
#
loop_
_entity.id
_entity.type
_entity.pdbx_description
1 polymer ?
#
loop_
_entity_poly.entity_id
_entity_poly.type
_entity_poly.pdbx_seq_one_letter_code
_entity_poly.pdbx_strand_id
1 'polypeptide(L)' 'MDDKVLYQAFIDTFNAMIENKDYFMEKWKEHLKSENILVRYKTKQFVGILKNVKPIKKFDVDLFFRIIEKMTVFDG' A
#
# COMPACT_ATOMS: atom_id res chain seq x y z
N MET A 1 -12.10 14.73 -15.70
CA MET A 1 -11.44 13.41 -15.61
C MET A 1 -12.55 12.39 -15.40
N ASP A 2 -12.56 11.28 -16.11
CA ASP A 2 -13.60 10.24 -15.91
C ASP A 2 -13.22 9.39 -14.69
N ASP A 3 -14.09 9.32 -13.69
CA ASP A 3 -13.88 8.56 -12.45
C ASP A 3 -13.56 7.09 -12.73
N LYS A 4 -14.09 6.55 -13.82
CA LYS A 4 -13.79 5.18 -14.27
C LYS A 4 -12.30 4.98 -14.57
N VAL A 5 -11.65 5.99 -15.14
CA VAL A 5 -10.21 5.96 -15.45
C VAL A 5 -9.40 5.95 -14.16
N LEU A 6 -9.81 6.73 -13.15
CA LEU A 6 -9.15 6.76 -11.83
C LEU A 6 -9.28 5.43 -11.09
N TYR A 7 -10.48 4.83 -11.10
CA TYR A 7 -10.70 3.52 -10.48
C TYR A 7 -9.89 2.42 -11.16
N GLN A 8 -9.83 2.43 -12.49
CA GLN A 8 -9.02 1.45 -13.23
C GLN A 8 -7.54 1.63 -12.94
N ALA A 9 -7.04 2.88 -12.92
CA ALA A 9 -5.65 3.17 -12.59
C ALA A 9 -5.27 2.67 -11.18
N PHE A 10 -6.16 2.80 -10.19
CA PHE A 10 -5.93 2.25 -8.86
C PHE A 10 -5.85 0.72 -8.89
N ILE A 11 -6.80 0.04 -9.55
CA ILE A 11 -6.82 -1.42 -9.66
C ILE A 11 -5.53 -1.92 -10.31
N ASP A 12 -5.13 -1.34 -11.44
CA ASP A 12 -3.95 -1.76 -12.19
C ASP A 12 -2.67 -1.55 -11.38
N THR A 13 -2.53 -0.39 -10.76
CA THR A 13 -1.36 -0.06 -9.93
C THR A 13 -1.28 -0.96 -8.68
N PHE A 14 -2.43 -1.18 -8.02
CA PHE A 14 -2.49 -2.05 -6.86
C PHE A 14 -2.15 -3.49 -7.24
N ASN A 15 -2.70 -4.01 -8.32
CA ASN A 15 -2.42 -5.37 -8.78
C ASN A 15 -0.95 -5.54 -9.18
N ALA A 16 -0.37 -4.58 -9.89
CA ALA A 16 1.06 -4.59 -10.21
C ALA A 16 1.92 -4.61 -8.94
N MET A 17 1.53 -3.89 -7.88
CA MET A 17 2.21 -3.94 -6.58
C MET A 17 2.12 -5.33 -5.94
N ILE A 18 0.96 -5.98 -5.98
CA ILE A 18 0.76 -7.33 -5.42
C ILE A 18 1.51 -8.40 -6.22
N GLU A 19 1.51 -8.30 -7.54
CA GLU A 19 2.23 -9.22 -8.44
C GLU A 19 3.75 -9.12 -8.24
N ASN A 20 4.24 -7.92 -7.96
CA ASN A 20 5.65 -7.65 -7.66
C ASN A 20 5.92 -7.52 -6.15
N LYS A 21 5.06 -8.11 -5.31
CA LYS A 21 5.10 -7.88 -3.85
C LYS A 21 6.45 -8.20 -3.22
N ASP A 22 7.15 -9.22 -3.69
CA ASP A 22 8.41 -9.65 -3.08
C ASP A 22 9.49 -8.57 -3.24
N TYR A 23 9.56 -7.93 -4.41
CA TYR A 23 10.43 -6.78 -4.67
C TYR A 23 10.13 -5.61 -3.74
N PHE A 24 8.85 -5.27 -3.57
CA PHE A 24 8.46 -4.17 -2.68
C PHE A 24 8.64 -4.50 -1.20
N MET A 25 8.40 -5.75 -0.81
CA MET A 25 8.61 -6.24 0.55
C MET A 25 10.07 -6.17 0.97
N GLU A 26 11.02 -6.38 0.06
CA GLU A 26 12.43 -6.17 0.34
C GLU A 26 12.75 -4.70 0.63
N LYS A 27 12.23 -3.76 -0.17
CA LYS A 27 12.39 -2.33 0.11
C LYS A 27 11.77 -1.92 1.45
N TRP A 28 10.57 -2.42 1.77
CA TRP A 28 9.92 -2.10 3.04
C TRP A 28 10.63 -2.68 4.27
N LYS A 29 11.42 -3.76 4.13
CA LYS A 29 12.28 -4.25 5.22
C LYS A 29 13.32 -3.21 5.63
N GLU A 30 13.77 -2.35 4.73
CA GLU A 30 14.69 -1.26 5.06
C GLU A 30 14.00 -0.21 5.93
N HIS A 31 12.73 0.11 5.64
CA HIS A 31 11.95 1.06 6.45
C HIS A 31 11.65 0.54 7.86
N LEU A 32 11.62 -0.78 8.07
CA LEU A 32 11.54 -1.37 9.42
C LEU A 32 12.79 -1.07 10.27
N LYS A 33 13.90 -0.67 9.66
CA LYS A 33 15.14 -0.26 10.34
C LYS A 33 15.28 1.26 10.48
N SER A 34 14.33 2.05 9.94
CA SER A 34 14.33 3.51 10.04
C SER A 34 14.43 3.96 11.50
N GLU A 35 15.16 5.03 11.81
CA GLU A 35 15.21 5.61 13.17
C GLU A 35 13.87 6.22 13.59
N ASN A 36 13.06 6.68 12.62
CA ASN A 36 11.75 7.25 12.86
C ASN A 36 10.75 6.15 13.29
N ILE A 37 10.28 6.26 14.54
CA ILE A 37 9.34 5.30 15.15
C ILE A 37 8.02 5.22 14.37
N LEU A 38 7.51 6.35 13.87
CA LEU A 38 6.25 6.41 13.12
C LEU A 38 6.40 5.70 11.77
N VAL A 39 7.54 5.89 11.09
CA VAL A 39 7.86 5.17 9.84
C VAL A 39 7.87 3.67 10.07
N ARG A 40 8.56 3.19 11.12
CA ARG A 40 8.57 1.75 11.47
C ARG A 40 7.16 1.22 11.77
N TYR A 41 6.38 1.97 12.55
CA TYR A 41 5.02 1.57 12.93
C TYR A 41 4.09 1.45 11.72
N LYS A 42 4.06 2.47 10.86
CA LYS A 42 3.24 2.48 9.64
C LYS A 42 3.68 1.41 8.64
N THR A 43 4.99 1.19 8.49
CA THR A 43 5.54 0.11 7.65
C THR A 43 5.03 -1.27 8.11
N LYS A 44 5.02 -1.55 9.42
CA LYS A 44 4.47 -2.81 9.96
C LYS A 44 2.98 -2.99 9.63
N GLN A 45 2.19 -1.93 9.76
CA GLN A 45 0.76 -1.96 9.40
C GLN A 45 0.57 -2.23 7.91
N PHE A 46 1.31 -1.53 7.06
CA PHE A 46 1.23 -1.65 5.61
C PHE A 46 1.61 -3.06 5.11
N VAL A 47 2.74 -3.59 5.59
CA VAL A 47 3.17 -4.97 5.32
C VAL A 47 2.12 -5.98 5.80
N GLY A 48 1.53 -5.75 6.98
CA GLY A 48 0.47 -6.61 7.52
C GLY A 48 -0.77 -6.68 6.63
N ILE A 49 -1.18 -5.54 6.05
CA ILE A 49 -2.28 -5.46 5.10
C ILE A 49 -1.93 -6.26 3.84
N LEU A 50 -0.77 -6.03 3.24
CA LEU A 50 -0.42 -6.60 1.92
C LEU A 50 -0.06 -8.08 1.95
N LYS A 51 0.36 -8.64 3.11
CA LYS A 51 0.88 -10.01 3.22
C LYS A 51 -0.06 -11.07 2.62
N ASN A 52 -1.37 -10.91 2.79
CA ASN A 52 -2.37 -11.91 2.37
C ASN A 52 -3.34 -11.39 1.30
N VAL A 53 -3.11 -10.19 0.76
CA VAL A 53 -4.01 -9.60 -0.23
C VAL A 53 -3.73 -10.19 -1.61
N LYS A 54 -4.79 -10.40 -2.37
CA LYS A 54 -4.77 -10.87 -3.75
C LYS A 54 -5.11 -9.72 -4.70
N PRO A 55 -4.74 -9.84 -5.98
CA PRO A 55 -5.21 -8.89 -7.00
C PRO A 55 -6.73 -8.74 -6.98
N ILE A 56 -7.20 -7.50 -7.15
CA ILE A 56 -8.61 -7.13 -7.14
C ILE A 56 -9.12 -6.95 -8.58
N LYS A 57 -10.40 -7.27 -8.81
CA LYS A 57 -11.06 -7.09 -10.13
C LYS A 57 -11.95 -5.85 -10.21
N LYS A 58 -12.26 -5.25 -9.06
CA LYS A 58 -13.14 -4.09 -8.91
C LYS A 58 -12.55 -3.18 -7.87
N PHE A 59 -12.86 -1.89 -7.98
CA PHE A 59 -12.45 -0.90 -7.01
C PHE A 59 -13.09 -1.22 -5.66
N ASP A 60 -12.27 -1.25 -4.63
CA ASP A 60 -12.68 -1.49 -3.25
C ASP A 60 -12.34 -0.24 -2.44
N VAL A 61 -13.39 0.48 -2.05
CA VAL A 61 -13.26 1.76 -1.35
C VAL A 61 -12.64 1.60 0.04
N ASP A 62 -12.95 0.49 0.72
CA ASP A 62 -12.40 0.20 2.05
C ASP A 62 -10.91 -0.11 1.95
N LEU A 63 -10.51 -0.89 0.93
CA LEU A 63 -9.11 -1.15 0.64
C LEU A 63 -8.37 0.14 0.27
N PHE A 64 -8.95 0.99 -0.57
CA PHE A 64 -8.37 2.29 -0.94
C PHE A 64 -8.07 3.13 0.30
N PHE A 65 -9.06 3.34 1.18
CA PHE A 65 -8.85 4.12 2.40
C PHE A 65 -7.82 3.49 3.33
N ARG A 66 -7.87 2.16 3.52
CA ARG A 66 -6.88 1.43 4.34
C ARG A 66 -5.44 1.60 3.83
N ILE A 67 -5.24 1.74 2.52
CA ILE A 67 -3.92 1.96 1.92
C ILE A 67 -3.48 3.41 2.10
N ILE A 68 -4.31 4.37 1.71
CA ILE A 68 -3.97 5.81 1.75
C ILE A 68 -3.66 6.28 3.18
N GLU A 69 -4.44 5.85 4.18
CA GLU A 69 -4.20 6.18 5.60
C GLU A 69 -2.83 5.75 6.13
N LYS A 70 -2.19 4.77 5.47
CA LYS A 70 -0.91 4.19 5.89
C LYS A 70 0.26 4.70 5.04
N MET A 71 0.00 5.31 3.89
CA MET A 71 1.02 5.90 3.02
C MET A 71 1.51 7.26 3.50
N THR A 72 0.67 8.03 4.19
CA THR A 72 1.05 9.35 4.70
C THR A 72 1.52 9.27 6.15
N VAL A 73 2.78 9.65 6.38
CA VAL A 73 3.30 10.00 7.71
C VAL A 73 3.34 11.52 7.75
N PHE A 74 2.58 12.12 8.66
CA PHE A 74 2.71 13.54 8.95
C PHE A 74 3.78 13.69 10.03
N ASP A 75 4.82 14.46 9.75
CA ASP A 75 5.70 14.95 10.80
C ASP A 75 4.89 15.98 11.60
N GLY A 76 4.79 15.75 12.91
CA GLY A 76 4.14 16.66 13.84
C GLY A 76 4.99 17.89 14.14
#